data_AF-A0A3S3NFN5-F1
#
_entry.id   AF-A0A3S3NFN5-F1
#
_cell.length_a   1.000
_cell.length_b   1.000
_cell.length_c   1.000
_cell.angle_alpha   90.00
_cell.angle_beta   90.00
_cell.angle_gamma   90.00
#
_symmetry.space_group_name_H-M   'P 1'
#
loop_
_entity.id
_entity.type
_entity.pdbx_description
1 polymer ?
#
loop_
_entity_poly.entity_id
_entity_poly.type
_entity_poly.pdbx_seq_one_letter_code
_entity_poly.pdbx_strand_id
1 'polypeptide(L)'
;KLKFKVDLIENDSESEKLVINIENWSSRTIAGGKGLSLSQLSFISRETWNTLDFPNFFVPQGVIVTTNAYSLYLKQNPSVEKAIDILQNNVWKSTSEDIKNKCESVINLIKNTQLPTEVKNEILNQLILIFGEEAMNSLKFAVRSSSCSEDSEEMSAAGQMSSFLGIKRIENIYTSVLDCWASQFSYVAVQYKHGYGQLFNTQMAVVIQEMIDCDVAGVLFTCNPVNGDGRRTMITANYGLC
;
A
#
# COMPACT_ATOMS: atom_id res chain seq x y z
N LYS A 1 -20.73 17.51 12.79
CA LYS A 1 -19.45 16.77 12.60
C LYS A 1 -19.39 15.68 13.65
N LEU A 2 -19.79 14.44 13.31
CA LEU A 2 -19.48 13.27 14.13
C LEU A 2 -17.96 13.12 14.09
N LYS A 3 -17.26 13.64 15.11
CA LYS A 3 -15.87 13.27 15.36
C LYS A 3 -15.93 11.92 16.04
N PHE A 4 -15.77 10.85 15.28
CA PHE A 4 -15.33 9.58 15.86
C PHE A 4 -13.94 9.85 16.42
N LYS A 5 -13.86 10.17 17.72
CA LYS A 5 -12.62 9.97 18.48
C LYS A 5 -12.53 8.47 18.67
N VAL A 6 -11.93 7.79 17.69
CA VAL A 6 -11.34 6.50 17.95
C VAL A 6 -10.12 6.83 18.81
N ASP A 7 -10.24 6.64 20.11
CA ASP A 7 -9.08 6.76 21.00
C ASP A 7 -8.07 5.72 20.53
N LEU A 8 -6.97 6.24 19.96
CA LEU A 8 -5.91 5.48 19.31
C LEU A 8 -5.21 4.63 20.37
N ILE A 9 -5.54 3.34 20.46
CA ILE A 9 -4.73 2.39 21.18
C ILE A 9 -3.54 2.07 20.27
N GLU A 10 -2.46 2.84 20.39
CA GLU A 10 -1.17 2.42 19.85
C GLU A 10 -0.72 1.18 20.63
N ASN A 11 -0.86 0.01 20.02
CA ASN A 11 -0.21 -1.19 20.53
C ASN A 11 1.28 -1.10 20.21
N ASP A 12 2.10 -0.67 21.18
CA ASP A 12 3.56 -0.58 21.07
C ASP A 12 4.23 -1.87 20.56
N SER A 13 3.58 -3.03 20.76
CA SER A 13 4.05 -4.35 20.30
C SER A 13 4.01 -4.56 18.78
N GLU A 14 3.37 -3.67 18.02
CA GLU A 14 3.33 -3.76 16.56
C GLU A 14 4.41 -2.92 15.86
N SER A 15 5.11 -2.06 16.61
CA SER A 15 6.11 -1.13 16.08
C SER A 15 7.33 -1.80 15.43
N GLU A 16 7.57 -3.08 15.70
CA GLU A 16 8.67 -3.87 15.13
C GLU A 16 8.22 -4.96 14.14
N LYS A 17 6.91 -5.16 13.97
CA LYS A 17 6.40 -6.24 13.11
C LYS A 17 6.71 -5.97 11.64
N LEU A 18 7.08 -7.01 10.90
CA LEU A 18 7.34 -6.96 9.46
C LEU A 18 6.05 -7.06 8.63
N VAL A 19 5.06 -7.79 9.16
CA VAL A 19 3.74 -7.92 8.56
C VAL A 19 2.70 -7.90 9.67
N ILE A 20 1.58 -7.26 9.42
CA ILE A 20 0.42 -7.21 10.32
C ILE A 20 -0.84 -7.60 9.58
N ASN A 21 -1.84 -8.12 10.28
CA ASN A 21 -3.18 -8.31 9.71
C ASN A 21 -3.81 -6.94 9.43
N ILE A 22 -4.56 -6.78 8.34
CA ILE A 22 -5.32 -5.55 8.06
C ILE A 22 -6.24 -5.18 9.22
N GLU A 23 -6.78 -6.16 9.95
CA GLU A 23 -7.65 -5.96 11.09
C GLU A 23 -6.94 -5.39 12.32
N ASN A 24 -5.62 -5.54 12.40
CA ASN A 24 -4.84 -4.98 13.49
C ASN A 24 -4.63 -3.49 13.27
N TRP A 25 -5.10 -2.69 14.23
CA TRP A 25 -4.94 -1.25 14.20
C TRP A 25 -3.46 -0.88 14.37
N SER A 26 -2.90 -0.18 13.38
CA SER A 26 -1.52 0.31 13.41
C SER A 26 -1.43 1.78 13.05
N SER A 27 -0.26 2.38 13.22
CA SER A 27 -0.04 3.79 12.91
C SER A 27 0.20 4.01 11.41
N ARG A 28 0.00 5.24 10.94
CA ARG A 28 0.31 5.63 9.56
C ARG A 28 1.77 5.40 9.20
N THR A 29 2.69 5.55 10.15
CA THR A 29 4.13 5.35 9.92
C THR A 29 4.49 3.88 9.68
N ILE A 30 3.64 2.95 10.09
CA ILE A 30 3.83 1.50 9.93
C ILE A 30 3.06 0.97 8.71
N ALA A 31 1.80 1.37 8.56
CA ALA A 31 0.87 0.82 7.56
C ALA A 31 0.66 1.69 6.30
N GLY A 32 1.17 2.93 6.30
CA GLY A 32 0.88 3.92 5.27
C GLY A 32 -0.58 4.40 5.29
N GLY A 33 -0.93 5.31 4.36
CA GLY A 33 -2.26 5.93 4.32
C GLY A 33 -3.40 4.96 3.99
N LYS A 34 -3.23 4.16 2.93
CA LYS A 34 -4.25 3.18 2.49
C LYS A 34 -4.41 2.02 3.47
N GLY A 35 -3.29 1.49 3.97
CA GLY A 35 -3.28 0.42 4.97
C GLY A 35 -4.02 0.85 6.24
N LEU A 36 -3.70 2.03 6.78
CA LEU A 36 -4.44 2.61 7.92
C LEU A 36 -5.93 2.75 7.63
N SER A 37 -6.29 3.31 6.47
CA SER A 37 -7.71 3.50 6.10
C SER A 37 -8.46 2.17 6.02
N LEU A 38 -7.84 1.11 5.49
CA LEU A 38 -8.41 -0.22 5.45
C LEU A 38 -8.56 -0.83 6.85
N SER A 39 -7.56 -0.69 7.73
CA SER A 39 -7.66 -1.15 9.12
C SER A 39 -8.80 -0.47 9.86
N GLN A 40 -8.98 0.85 9.66
CA GLN A 40 -10.09 1.62 10.22
C GLN A 40 -11.45 1.10 9.74
N LEU A 41 -11.59 0.90 8.43
CA LEU A 41 -12.83 0.38 7.85
C LEU A 41 -13.11 -1.06 8.30
N SER A 42 -12.08 -1.89 8.41
CA SER A 42 -12.20 -3.28 8.88
C SER A 42 -12.68 -3.33 10.33
N PHE A 43 -12.11 -2.49 11.20
CA PHE A 43 -12.55 -2.35 12.58
C PHE A 43 -14.00 -1.88 12.67
N ILE A 44 -14.37 -0.82 11.94
CA ILE A 44 -15.75 -0.30 11.92
C ILE A 44 -16.72 -1.39 11.47
N SER A 45 -16.40 -2.12 10.40
CA SER A 45 -17.27 -3.18 9.87
C SER A 45 -17.62 -4.28 10.88
N ARG A 46 -16.75 -4.53 11.86
CA ARG A 46 -16.93 -5.54 12.91
C ARG A 46 -17.61 -4.99 14.17
N GLU A 47 -17.18 -3.83 14.66
CA GLU A 47 -17.62 -3.30 15.96
C GLU A 47 -18.99 -2.63 15.90
N THR A 48 -19.40 -2.08 14.75
CA THR A 48 -20.74 -1.50 14.61
C THR A 48 -21.84 -2.55 14.43
N TRP A 49 -21.48 -3.84 14.40
CA TRP A 49 -22.39 -4.97 14.17
C TRP A 49 -23.54 -5.08 15.19
N ASN A 50 -23.37 -4.55 16.42
CA ASN A 50 -24.35 -4.72 17.51
C ASN A 50 -24.91 -3.42 18.10
N THR A 51 -24.50 -2.24 17.63
CA THR A 51 -24.76 -0.97 18.36
C THR A 51 -25.53 0.09 17.58
N LEU A 52 -25.60 0.00 16.25
CA LEU A 52 -26.24 1.01 15.41
C LEU A 52 -26.98 0.28 14.27
N ASP A 53 -28.17 0.76 13.86
CA ASP A 53 -28.90 0.32 12.65
C ASP A 53 -28.14 0.71 11.35
N PHE A 54 -26.83 0.46 11.31
CA PHE A 54 -25.96 0.74 10.18
C PHE A 54 -25.95 -0.48 9.25
N PRO A 55 -26.05 -0.29 7.92
CA PRO A 55 -25.94 -1.39 6.99
C PRO A 55 -24.55 -2.02 7.08
N ASN A 56 -24.53 -3.35 7.22
CA ASN A 56 -23.30 -4.13 7.22
C ASN A 56 -22.55 -3.90 5.90
N PHE A 57 -21.24 -3.64 6.00
CA PHE A 57 -20.33 -3.69 4.86
C PHE A 57 -19.18 -4.64 5.19
N PHE A 58 -18.56 -5.19 4.16
CA PHE A 58 -17.46 -6.13 4.29
C PHE A 58 -16.18 -5.50 3.74
N VAL A 59 -15.10 -5.61 4.50
CA VAL A 59 -13.75 -5.27 4.04
C VAL A 59 -13.02 -6.59 3.78
N PRO A 60 -12.53 -6.84 2.55
CA PRO A 60 -11.80 -8.06 2.24
C PRO A 60 -10.58 -8.23 3.13
N GLN A 61 -10.32 -9.47 3.57
CA GLN A 61 -9.24 -9.78 4.50
C GLN A 61 -7.87 -9.68 3.82
N GLY A 62 -6.82 -9.58 4.64
CA GLY A 62 -5.47 -9.54 4.13
C GLY A 62 -4.46 -9.06 5.17
N VAL A 63 -3.27 -8.73 4.66
CA VAL A 63 -2.13 -8.32 5.48
C VAL A 63 -1.52 -7.02 4.95
N ILE A 64 -0.74 -6.38 5.81
CA ILE A 64 0.05 -5.19 5.49
C ILE A 64 1.51 -5.54 5.75
N VAL A 65 2.31 -5.55 4.69
CA VAL A 65 3.79 -5.57 4.78
C VAL A 65 4.21 -4.18 5.22
N THR A 66 4.79 -4.08 6.40
CA THR A 66 5.02 -2.80 7.08
C THR A 66 6.20 -2.04 6.49
N THR A 67 6.34 -0.77 6.88
CA THR A 67 7.54 0.04 6.60
C THR A 67 8.82 -0.55 7.22
N ASN A 68 8.70 -1.33 8.30
CA ASN A 68 9.84 -2.05 8.87
C ASN A 68 10.37 -3.13 7.93
N ALA A 69 9.49 -3.82 7.21
CA ALA A 69 9.91 -4.78 6.19
C ALA A 69 10.66 -4.10 5.04
N TYR A 70 10.23 -2.91 4.63
CA TYR A 70 10.98 -2.10 3.65
C TYR A 70 12.35 -1.67 4.20
N SER A 71 12.41 -1.20 5.45
CA SER A 71 13.66 -0.82 6.11
C SER A 71 14.62 -2.00 6.26
N LEU A 72 14.12 -3.18 6.63
CA LEU A 72 14.90 -4.42 6.70
C LEU A 72 15.42 -4.83 5.32
N TYR A 73 14.60 -4.72 4.28
CA TYR A 73 14.99 -4.98 2.89
C TYR A 73 16.17 -4.09 2.48
N LEU A 74 16.12 -2.78 2.74
CA LEU A 74 17.23 -1.89 2.42
C LEU A 74 18.49 -2.23 3.22
N LYS A 75 18.35 -2.47 4.53
CA LYS A 75 19.46 -2.82 5.43
C LYS A 75 20.19 -4.11 5.01
N GLN A 76 19.44 -5.13 4.56
CA GLN A 76 20.01 -6.38 4.09
C GLN A 76 20.53 -6.30 2.65
N ASN A 77 20.20 -5.23 1.91
CA ASN A 77 20.64 -5.03 0.52
C ASN A 77 21.32 -3.65 0.34
N PRO A 78 22.54 -3.44 0.90
CA PRO A 78 23.22 -2.14 0.85
C PRO A 78 23.51 -1.61 -0.56
N SER A 79 23.59 -2.49 -1.56
CA SER A 79 23.73 -2.11 -2.96
C SER A 79 22.49 -1.38 -3.49
N VAL A 80 21.29 -1.81 -3.07
CA VAL A 80 20.02 -1.17 -3.40
C VAL A 80 19.92 0.19 -2.71
N GLU A 81 20.19 0.23 -1.40
CA GLU A 81 20.18 1.46 -0.61
C GLU A 81 21.12 2.52 -1.21
N LYS A 82 22.35 2.13 -1.51
CA LYS A 82 23.33 3.01 -2.16
C LYS A 82 22.89 3.49 -3.54
N ALA A 83 22.26 2.64 -4.35
CA ALA A 83 21.76 3.04 -5.66
C ALA A 83 20.63 4.07 -5.56
N ILE A 84 19.74 3.89 -4.58
CA ILE A 84 18.68 4.85 -4.26
C ILE A 84 19.27 6.19 -3.80
N ASP A 85 20.27 6.18 -2.92
CA ASP A 85 20.95 7.40 -2.45
C ASP A 85 21.66 8.14 -3.58
N ILE A 86 22.31 7.41 -4.49
CA ILE A 86 22.95 8.00 -5.67
C ILE A 86 21.91 8.66 -6.56
N LEU A 87 20.77 8.00 -6.80
CA LEU A 87 19.66 8.58 -7.54
C LEU A 87 19.20 9.86 -6.83
N GLN A 88 18.90 9.79 -5.53
CA GLN A 88 18.36 10.92 -4.76
C GLN A 88 19.26 12.16 -4.78
N ASN A 89 20.57 11.96 -4.71
CA ASN A 89 21.53 13.06 -4.67
C ASN A 89 21.93 13.60 -6.06
N ASN A 90 21.72 12.83 -7.14
CA ASN A 90 22.25 13.17 -8.46
C ASN A 90 21.21 13.29 -9.58
N VAL A 91 19.93 12.98 -9.33
CA VAL A 91 18.87 13.09 -10.34
C VAL A 91 18.84 14.48 -10.97
N TRP A 92 18.97 15.55 -10.17
CA TRP A 92 18.75 16.93 -10.63
C TRP A 92 19.96 17.58 -11.30
N LYS A 93 21.10 16.89 -11.36
CA LYS A 93 22.31 17.37 -12.05
C LYS A 93 22.43 16.82 -13.47
N SER A 94 21.43 16.09 -13.94
CA SER A 94 21.50 15.29 -15.17
C SER A 94 20.39 15.66 -16.16
N THR A 95 20.55 15.23 -17.41
CA THR A 95 19.51 15.44 -18.43
C THR A 95 18.28 14.58 -18.16
N SER A 96 17.14 14.91 -18.78
CA SER A 96 15.90 14.13 -18.64
C SER A 96 16.05 12.66 -19.02
N GLU A 97 16.84 12.38 -20.07
CA GLU A 97 17.13 11.02 -20.54
C GLU A 97 18.01 10.25 -19.54
N ASP A 98 19.03 10.92 -18.99
CA ASP A 98 19.88 10.32 -17.96
C ASP A 98 19.09 9.96 -16.69
N ILE A 99 18.13 10.79 -16.29
CA ILE A 99 17.27 10.52 -15.13
C ILE A 99 16.44 9.28 -15.36
N LYS A 100 15.82 9.15 -16.54
CA LYS A 100 15.01 7.98 -16.89
C LYS A 100 15.84 6.69 -16.82
N ASN A 101 17.03 6.68 -17.42
CA ASN A 101 17.93 5.53 -17.38
C ASN A 101 18.40 5.17 -15.96
N LYS A 102 18.67 6.17 -15.11
CA LYS A 102 19.00 5.95 -13.70
C LYS A 102 17.82 5.39 -12.91
N CYS A 103 16.61 5.90 -13.12
CA CYS A 103 15.36 5.38 -12.55
C CYS A 103 15.16 3.91 -12.93
N GLU A 104 15.26 3.57 -14.22
CA GLU A 104 15.11 2.20 -14.71
C GLU A 104 16.17 1.27 -14.12
N SER A 105 17.41 1.73 -13.97
CA SER A 105 18.49 0.98 -13.33
C SER A 105 18.17 0.63 -11.88
N VAL A 106 17.68 1.61 -11.09
CA VAL A 106 17.28 1.39 -9.68
C VAL A 106 16.08 0.46 -9.59
N ILE A 107 15.07 0.65 -10.44
CA ILE A 107 13.89 -0.23 -10.51
C ILE A 107 14.34 -1.67 -10.77
N ASN A 108 15.13 -1.90 -11.82
CA ASN A 108 15.61 -3.23 -12.17
C ASN A 108 16.45 -3.85 -11.05
N LEU A 109 17.26 -3.05 -10.35
CA LEU A 109 18.02 -3.53 -9.21
C LEU A 109 17.11 -3.99 -8.07
N ILE A 110 16.08 -3.22 -7.72
CA ILE A 110 15.11 -3.59 -6.69
C ILE A 110 14.38 -4.89 -7.05
N LYS A 111 13.86 -4.98 -8.28
CA LYS A 111 13.10 -6.14 -8.78
C LYS A 111 13.93 -7.43 -8.82
N ASN A 112 15.22 -7.33 -9.11
CA ASN A 112 16.13 -8.49 -9.19
C ASN A 112 16.78 -8.85 -7.84
N THR A 113 16.59 -8.02 -6.81
CA THR A 113 17.12 -8.27 -5.47
C THR A 113 16.13 -9.10 -4.67
N GLN A 114 16.64 -10.11 -3.96
CA GLN A 114 15.77 -11.00 -3.22
C GLN A 114 15.14 -10.31 -2.00
N LEU A 115 13.85 -10.53 -1.82
CA LEU A 115 13.14 -10.18 -0.59
C LEU A 115 13.73 -10.99 0.60
N PRO A 116 14.06 -10.37 1.75
CA PRO A 116 14.53 -11.04 2.95
C PRO A 116 13.68 -12.25 3.33
N THR A 117 14.33 -13.33 3.76
CA THR A 117 13.66 -14.58 4.13
C THR A 117 12.70 -14.37 5.30
N GLU A 118 13.05 -13.50 6.24
CA GLU A 118 12.22 -13.13 7.38
C GLU A 118 10.90 -12.48 6.92
N VAL A 119 10.98 -11.57 5.95
CA VAL A 119 9.78 -10.92 5.38
C VAL A 119 8.94 -11.92 4.59
N LYS A 120 9.57 -12.78 3.77
CA LYS A 120 8.87 -13.84 3.02
C LYS A 120 8.09 -14.76 3.95
N ASN A 121 8.76 -15.28 4.98
CA ASN A 121 8.17 -16.20 5.94
C ASN A 121 7.02 -15.54 6.68
N GLU A 122 7.17 -14.29 7.13
CA GLU A 122 6.12 -13.59 7.84
C GLU A 122 4.89 -13.33 6.94
N ILE A 123 5.10 -12.95 5.67
CA ILE A 123 4.00 -12.82 4.69
C ILE A 123 3.25 -14.15 4.55
N LEU A 124 3.97 -15.24 4.31
CA LEU A 124 3.37 -16.56 4.13
C LEU A 124 2.61 -17.00 5.39
N ASN A 125 3.23 -16.88 6.57
CA ASN A 125 2.63 -17.28 7.83
C ASN A 125 1.35 -16.51 8.13
N GLN A 126 1.35 -15.19 7.95
CA GLN A 126 0.16 -14.36 8.20
C GLN A 126 -0.95 -14.67 7.19
N LEU A 127 -0.62 -14.88 5.92
CA LEU A 127 -1.63 -15.27 4.92
C LEU A 127 -2.21 -16.67 5.22
N ILE A 128 -1.39 -17.64 5.61
CA ILE A 128 -1.87 -18.97 6.05
C ILE A 128 -2.73 -18.86 7.30
N LEU A 129 -2.36 -18.00 8.26
CA LEU A 129 -3.12 -17.78 9.48
C LEU A 129 -4.54 -17.27 9.18
N ILE A 130 -4.68 -16.40 8.17
CA ILE A 130 -5.96 -15.78 7.79
C ILE A 130 -6.80 -16.71 6.92
N PHE A 131 -6.21 -17.29 5.87
CA PHE A 131 -6.95 -18.01 4.83
C PHE A 131 -6.88 -19.54 4.95
N GLY A 132 -5.92 -20.06 5.71
CA GLY A 132 -5.58 -21.49 5.72
C GLY A 132 -4.70 -21.90 4.54
N GLU A 133 -3.92 -22.96 4.73
CA GLU A 133 -2.93 -23.44 3.75
C GLU A 133 -3.59 -23.91 2.44
N GLU A 134 -4.73 -24.57 2.51
CA GLU A 134 -5.44 -25.08 1.33
C GLU A 134 -5.94 -23.95 0.41
N ALA A 135 -6.44 -22.85 1.00
CA ALA A 135 -7.01 -21.73 0.26
C ALA A 135 -5.95 -20.90 -0.48
N MET A 136 -4.69 -20.93 -0.05
CA MET A 136 -3.59 -20.19 -0.67
C MET A 136 -3.36 -20.53 -2.14
N ASN A 137 -3.77 -21.73 -2.57
CA ASN A 137 -3.63 -22.19 -3.95
C ASN A 137 -4.77 -21.74 -4.88
N SER A 138 -5.93 -21.37 -4.33
CA SER A 138 -7.12 -20.98 -5.10
C SER A 138 -7.37 -19.48 -5.09
N LEU A 139 -6.99 -18.79 -4.02
CA LEU A 139 -7.20 -17.36 -3.86
C LEU A 139 -6.36 -16.52 -4.83
N LYS A 140 -6.91 -15.36 -5.18
CA LYS A 140 -6.23 -14.29 -5.89
C LYS A 140 -6.05 -13.12 -4.92
N PHE A 141 -4.93 -12.41 -5.04
CA PHE A 141 -4.61 -11.27 -4.20
C PHE A 141 -4.43 -10.00 -5.03
N ALA A 142 -4.80 -8.88 -4.41
CA ALA A 142 -4.44 -7.54 -4.84
C ALA A 142 -3.27 -7.05 -3.97
N VAL A 143 -2.17 -6.66 -4.60
CA VAL A 143 -0.98 -6.13 -3.93
C VAL A 143 -0.88 -4.64 -4.25
N ARG A 144 -1.04 -3.79 -3.23
CA ARG A 144 -1.21 -2.34 -3.37
C ARG A 144 -0.20 -1.60 -2.51
N SER A 145 0.53 -0.69 -3.13
CA SER A 145 1.37 0.29 -2.42
C SER A 145 0.55 1.13 -1.45
N SER A 146 1.09 1.38 -0.26
CA SER A 146 0.52 2.22 0.80
C SER A 146 1.62 3.09 1.40
N SER A 147 1.75 4.32 0.91
CA SER A 147 2.86 5.20 1.34
C SER A 147 2.46 6.03 2.56
N CYS A 148 3.43 6.35 3.40
CA CYS A 148 3.22 7.21 4.57
C CYS A 148 2.93 8.67 4.20
N SER A 149 3.33 9.11 3.01
CA SER A 149 3.22 10.50 2.54
C SER A 149 2.02 10.76 1.63
N GLU A 150 1.09 9.80 1.48
CA GLU A 150 -0.03 9.87 0.51
C GLU A 150 -1.09 10.94 0.82
N ASP A 151 -1.04 11.57 2.00
CA ASP A 151 -2.04 12.56 2.45
C ASP A 151 -1.40 13.80 3.11
N SER A 152 -0.39 14.43 2.51
CA SER A 152 -0.23 15.87 2.77
C SER A 152 -1.38 16.59 2.05
N GLU A 153 -1.93 17.66 2.64
CA GLU A 153 -3.07 18.43 2.08
C GLU A 153 -2.81 18.92 0.63
N GLU A 154 -1.55 18.91 0.19
CA GLU A 154 -1.08 19.32 -1.13
C GLU A 154 -0.93 18.18 -2.15
N MET A 155 -1.00 16.90 -1.74
CA MET A 155 -0.51 15.80 -2.56
C MET A 155 -1.38 14.53 -2.47
N SER A 156 -2.51 14.53 -3.17
CA SER A 156 -3.17 13.28 -3.54
C SER A 156 -2.34 12.60 -4.62
N ALA A 157 -1.45 11.67 -4.26
CA ALA A 157 -0.75 10.81 -5.21
C ALA A 157 -1.68 9.76 -5.86
N ALA A 158 -2.93 10.14 -6.14
CA ALA A 158 -3.93 9.32 -6.79
C ALA A 158 -3.46 9.00 -8.22
N GLY A 159 -3.22 7.71 -8.48
CA GLY A 159 -2.90 7.20 -9.82
C GLY A 159 -1.42 7.05 -10.17
N GLN A 160 -0.48 7.27 -9.24
CA GLN A 160 0.96 7.15 -9.53
C GLN A 160 1.65 5.94 -8.89
N MET A 161 1.03 5.32 -7.88
CA MET A 161 1.61 4.15 -7.22
C MET A 161 0.99 2.85 -7.74
N SER A 162 1.83 1.82 -7.90
CA SER A 162 1.41 0.58 -8.56
C SER A 162 0.47 -0.25 -7.68
N SER A 163 -0.57 -0.79 -8.33
CA SER A 163 -1.47 -1.81 -7.79
C SER A 163 -1.46 -3.00 -8.75
N PHE A 164 -1.24 -4.19 -8.21
CA PHE A 164 -1.18 -5.44 -8.97
C PHE A 164 -2.35 -6.32 -8.59
N LEU A 165 -3.15 -6.71 -9.57
CA LEU A 165 -4.39 -7.47 -9.37
C LEU A 165 -4.24 -8.90 -9.92
N GLY A 166 -5.01 -9.82 -9.35
CA GLY A 166 -5.14 -11.19 -9.83
C GLY A 166 -3.93 -12.05 -9.49
N ILE A 167 -3.14 -11.65 -8.50
CA ILE A 167 -1.89 -12.30 -8.15
C ILE A 167 -2.18 -13.64 -7.48
N LYS A 168 -1.68 -14.70 -8.09
CA LYS A 168 -1.77 -16.08 -7.59
C LYS A 168 -0.39 -16.57 -7.21
N ARG A 169 -0.35 -17.51 -6.26
CA ARG A 169 0.88 -18.11 -5.71
C ARG A 169 1.74 -17.12 -4.95
N ILE A 170 2.42 -17.63 -3.93
CA ILE A 170 3.16 -16.81 -2.99
C ILE A 170 4.39 -16.14 -3.62
N GLU A 171 5.03 -16.77 -4.60
CA GLU A 171 6.23 -16.23 -5.27
C GLU A 171 5.92 -14.95 -6.05
N ASN A 172 4.72 -14.89 -6.66
CA ASN A 172 4.27 -13.70 -7.38
C ASN A 172 3.86 -12.59 -6.42
N ILE A 173 3.39 -12.92 -5.22
CA ILE A 173 3.13 -11.93 -4.15
C ILE A 173 4.44 -11.28 -3.74
N TYR A 174 5.51 -12.06 -3.50
CA TYR A 174 6.83 -11.51 -3.16
C TYR A 174 7.35 -10.57 -4.25
N THR A 175 7.21 -10.99 -5.52
CA THR A 175 7.59 -10.16 -6.67
C THR A 175 6.77 -8.88 -6.70
N SER A 176 5.46 -8.96 -6.49
CA SER A 176 4.57 -7.79 -6.48
C SER A 176 4.87 -6.81 -5.34
N VAL A 177 5.35 -7.29 -4.19
CA VAL A 177 5.82 -6.44 -3.08
C VAL A 177 7.05 -5.63 -3.51
N LEU A 178 8.03 -6.29 -4.15
CA LEU A 178 9.21 -5.61 -4.71
C LEU A 178 8.80 -4.60 -5.80
N ASP A 179 7.86 -4.97 -6.66
CA ASP A 179 7.35 -4.10 -7.72
C ASP A 179 6.64 -2.87 -7.13
N CYS A 180 5.88 -3.02 -6.05
CA CYS A 180 5.32 -1.90 -5.31
C CYS A 180 6.44 -0.98 -4.81
N TRP A 181 7.45 -1.50 -4.11
CA TRP A 181 8.58 -0.68 -3.63
C TRP A 181 9.34 0.01 -4.76
N ALA A 182 9.58 -0.69 -5.87
CA ALA A 182 10.24 -0.15 -7.04
C ALA A 182 9.45 1.00 -7.69
N SER A 183 8.11 0.99 -7.60
CA SER A 183 7.25 2.01 -8.23
C SER A 183 7.51 3.44 -7.74
N GLN A 184 8.06 3.60 -6.52
CA GLN A 184 8.48 4.90 -5.98
C GLN A 184 9.56 5.59 -6.84
N PHE A 185 10.32 4.80 -7.59
CA PHE A 185 11.46 5.26 -8.40
C PHE A 185 11.12 5.36 -9.88
N SER A 186 9.84 5.21 -10.25
CA SER A 186 9.41 5.48 -11.62
C SER A 186 9.73 6.94 -11.98
N TYR A 187 10.08 7.16 -13.25
CA TYR A 187 10.43 8.50 -13.73
C TYR A 187 9.35 9.53 -13.39
N VAL A 188 8.08 9.14 -13.55
CA VAL A 188 6.94 10.01 -13.26
C VAL A 188 6.82 10.30 -11.75
N ALA A 189 6.94 9.30 -10.89
CA ALA A 189 6.88 9.49 -9.43
C ALA A 189 8.04 10.36 -8.93
N VAL A 190 9.25 10.16 -9.46
CA VAL A 190 10.44 10.95 -9.12
C VAL A 190 10.27 12.41 -9.56
N GLN A 191 9.80 12.66 -10.78
CA GLN A 191 9.53 14.03 -11.25
C GLN A 191 8.44 14.71 -10.44
N TYR A 192 7.36 14.01 -10.14
CA TYR A 192 6.25 14.56 -9.39
C TYR A 192 6.70 15.01 -8.00
N LYS A 193 7.34 14.13 -7.23
CA LYS A 193 7.82 14.47 -5.88
C LYS A 193 8.87 15.60 -5.89
N HIS A 194 9.69 15.68 -6.94
CA HIS A 194 10.62 16.79 -7.09
C HIS A 194 9.96 18.14 -7.31
N GLY A 195 8.87 18.18 -8.10
CA GLY A 195 8.10 19.40 -8.29
C GLY A 195 7.62 20.02 -6.97
N TYR A 196 7.45 19.20 -5.94
CA TYR A 196 7.07 19.61 -4.58
C TYR A 196 8.24 19.64 -3.60
N GLY A 197 9.49 19.51 -4.06
CA GLY A 197 10.68 19.53 -3.20
C GLY A 197 10.79 18.36 -2.22
N GLN A 198 10.08 17.26 -2.48
CA GLN A 198 10.03 16.11 -1.58
C GLN A 198 11.05 15.03 -1.96
N LEU A 199 11.50 14.29 -0.95
CA LEU A 199 12.29 13.08 -1.16
C LEU A 199 11.40 11.99 -1.77
N PHE A 200 11.92 11.28 -2.78
CA PHE A 200 11.15 10.22 -3.41
C PHE A 200 11.31 8.86 -2.73
N ASN A 201 12.45 8.59 -2.08
CA ASN A 201 12.58 7.45 -1.17
C ASN A 201 11.83 7.76 0.13
N THR A 202 10.62 7.22 0.24
CA THR A 202 9.79 7.34 1.44
C THR A 202 9.57 5.95 2.02
N GLN A 203 9.39 5.89 3.34
CA GLN A 203 8.89 4.68 3.99
C GLN A 203 7.54 4.30 3.35
N MET A 204 7.42 3.05 2.92
CA MET A 204 6.22 2.57 2.23
C MET A 204 5.86 1.16 2.65
N ALA A 205 4.62 1.01 3.09
CA ALA A 205 3.98 -0.27 3.33
C ALA A 205 3.36 -0.82 2.04
N VAL A 206 3.02 -2.10 2.05
CA VAL A 206 2.32 -2.76 0.94
C VAL A 206 1.16 -3.57 1.51
N VAL A 207 -0.05 -3.30 1.03
CA VAL A 207 -1.25 -4.04 1.38
C VAL A 207 -1.37 -5.24 0.44
N ILE A 208 -1.54 -6.44 0.99
CA ILE A 208 -1.86 -7.67 0.27
C ILE A 208 -3.26 -8.08 0.73
N GLN A 209 -4.25 -7.92 -0.15
CA GLN A 209 -5.66 -8.14 0.17
C GLN A 209 -6.24 -9.23 -0.73
N GLU A 210 -7.14 -10.07 -0.21
CA GLU A 210 -7.87 -11.00 -1.05
C GLU A 210 -8.65 -10.24 -2.14
N MET A 211 -8.74 -10.84 -3.33
CA MET A 211 -9.59 -10.32 -4.38
C MET A 211 -10.98 -10.93 -4.31
N ILE A 212 -11.96 -10.06 -4.42
CA ILE A 212 -13.36 -10.44 -4.55
C ILE A 212 -13.70 -10.48 -6.04
N ASP A 213 -14.17 -11.64 -6.50
CA ASP A 213 -14.77 -11.74 -7.83
C ASP A 213 -16.09 -10.93 -7.80
N CYS A 214 -16.21 -9.96 -8.70
CA CYS A 214 -17.34 -9.04 -8.75
C CYS A 214 -17.88 -8.92 -10.18
N ASP A 215 -19.21 -8.87 -10.30
CA ASP A 215 -19.89 -8.58 -11.57
C ASP A 215 -19.86 -7.07 -11.88
N VAL A 216 -19.86 -6.24 -10.83
CA VAL A 216 -19.85 -4.77 -10.89
C VAL A 216 -18.95 -4.21 -9.80
N ALA A 217 -18.09 -3.27 -10.16
CA ALA A 217 -17.28 -2.48 -9.24
C ALA A 217 -17.53 -0.98 -9.46
N GLY A 218 -17.13 -0.15 -8.51
CA GLY A 218 -17.33 1.28 -8.62
C GLY A 218 -16.63 2.11 -7.56
N VAL A 219 -16.73 3.43 -7.72
CA VAL A 219 -16.22 4.43 -6.77
C VAL A 219 -17.38 5.32 -6.32
N LEU A 220 -17.44 5.56 -5.01
CA LEU A 220 -18.40 6.44 -4.36
C LEU A 220 -17.71 7.68 -3.82
N PHE A 221 -18.27 8.85 -4.13
CA PHE A 221 -17.90 10.13 -3.52
C PHE A 221 -19.08 10.64 -2.69
N THR A 222 -18.86 10.91 -1.40
CA THR A 222 -19.89 11.45 -0.48
C THR A 222 -20.12 12.95 -0.66
N CYS A 223 -19.23 13.63 -1.38
CA CYS A 223 -19.38 15.00 -1.85
C CYS A 223 -19.20 15.02 -3.36
N ASN A 224 -19.86 15.96 -4.04
CA ASN A 224 -19.64 16.12 -5.48
C ASN A 224 -18.18 16.52 -5.76
N PRO A 225 -17.41 15.71 -6.52
CA PRO A 225 -15.97 15.95 -6.72
C PRO A 225 -15.66 17.19 -7.58
N VAL A 226 -16.65 17.70 -8.32
CA VAL A 226 -16.47 18.86 -9.21
C VAL A 226 -16.63 20.19 -8.47
N ASN A 227 -17.56 20.26 -7.52
CA ASN A 227 -17.92 21.53 -6.85
C ASN A 227 -17.94 21.45 -5.32
N GLY A 228 -17.62 20.31 -4.72
CA GLY A 228 -17.55 20.10 -3.28
C GLY A 228 -18.91 20.06 -2.57
N ASP A 229 -20.05 19.99 -3.27
CA ASP A 229 -21.36 19.95 -2.62
C ASP A 229 -21.56 18.64 -1.85
N GLY A 230 -21.46 18.71 -0.52
CA GLY A 230 -21.63 17.58 0.39
C GLY A 230 -23.07 17.10 0.58
N ARG A 231 -24.04 17.69 -0.12
CA ARG A 231 -25.43 17.20 -0.14
C ARG A 231 -25.69 16.21 -1.28
N ARG A 232 -24.70 15.99 -2.16
CA ARG A 232 -24.82 15.09 -3.31
C ARG A 232 -23.78 13.98 -3.22
N THR A 233 -24.26 12.75 -3.11
CA THR A 233 -23.44 11.55 -3.29
C THR A 233 -23.39 11.20 -4.78
N MET A 234 -22.19 10.92 -5.28
CA MET A 234 -21.98 10.45 -6.65
C MET A 234 -21.43 9.02 -6.61
N ILE A 235 -22.03 8.13 -7.40
CA ILE A 235 -21.57 6.75 -7.58
C ILE A 235 -21.26 6.56 -9.06
N THR A 236 -20.07 6.06 -9.34
CA THR A 236 -19.67 5.59 -10.67
C THR A 236 -19.46 4.10 -10.60
N ALA A 237 -19.98 3.34 -11.56
CA ALA A 237 -19.90 1.90 -11.57
C ALA A 237 -19.68 1.36 -12.99
N ASN A 238 -18.95 0.25 -13.09
CA ASN A 238 -18.69 -0.46 -14.33
C ASN A 238 -18.81 -1.98 -14.10
N TYR A 239 -19.10 -2.72 -15.18
CA TYR A 239 -19.03 -4.18 -15.12
C TYR A 239 -17.58 -4.66 -14.96
N GLY A 240 -17.39 -5.71 -14.17
CA GLY A 240 -16.08 -6.27 -13.83
C GLY A 240 -15.28 -5.41 -12.85
N LEU A 241 -13.97 -5.66 -12.79
CA LEU A 241 -13.05 -4.98 -11.88
C LEU A 241 -12.88 -3.48 -12.20
N CYS A 242 -12.66 -2.67 -11.16
CA CYS A 242 -12.14 -1.30 -11.28
C CYS A 242 -10.61 -1.29 -11.32
#